data_AF-A0A6A5AE83-F1
#
_entry.id   AF-A0A6A5AE83-F1
#
_cell.length_a   1.000
_cell.length_b   1.000
_cell.length_c   1.000
_cell.angle_alpha   90.00
_cell.angle_beta   90.00
_cell.angle_gamma   90.00
#
_symmetry.space_group_name_H-M   'P 1'
#
loop_
_entity.id
_entity.type
_entity.pdbx_description
1 polymer ?
#
loop_
_entity_poly.entity_id
_entity_poly.type
_entity_poly.pdbx_seq_one_letter_code
_entity_poly.pdbx_strand_id
1 'polypeptide(L)'
;MEKRHQLSAAEKRLIVKCHEYFKANKATPTPTKPPRVRSCVAQCLGFAESTVARVIAEWNHNQDPSFTQASTQRGHRPRSPAESFATEIRQLIKEANSQCLPVSARTLCNDLHKLYDVTVAVRTMRRVLRRMGFAYQKGQTRFYLAESTHNVAFRTTYLRKKLANRSDAGAPLLPEVYLDESFCNLNHSPGKTWVDETKKRLTKSGKGPRMCIVGAGIVRTASRGLVVGEWVDGSLVMWPSQQRPKRKRKGQVDSVDDGDDYHGNFNSDMFERWFGGVCRTLQALHGPCFIHMDGAKYHKRVLNPPPTSKDPKATLMAWLAARAVSYDAKITKAELLDLCRQHRETPSYATQVLATECGHTLLFTPPYHPELQPIEVVWGVVKNRIGVRPSKDMGELCTRLEVEFSSIESSHWLGAYRKAQSFEDMYFSTAEDALLGDEASDADSDLLRESCDSE
;
A
#
# COMPACT_ATOMS: atom_id res chain seq x y z
N MET A 1 46.61 15.55 -4.84
CA MET A 1 46.40 16.96 -5.21
C MET A 1 46.15 17.74 -3.94
N GLU A 2 47.12 18.55 -3.51
CA GLU A 2 46.88 19.53 -2.45
C GLU A 2 45.74 20.47 -2.88
N LYS A 3 44.79 20.71 -1.98
CA LYS A 3 43.72 21.68 -2.23
C LYS A 3 44.38 23.05 -2.39
N ARG A 4 44.12 23.72 -3.53
CA ARG A 4 44.51 25.12 -3.71
C ARG A 4 43.99 25.93 -2.53
N HIS A 5 44.90 26.61 -1.81
CA HIS A 5 44.55 27.51 -0.72
C HIS A 5 43.56 28.56 -1.19
N GLN A 6 42.45 28.72 -0.46
CA GLN A 6 41.48 29.79 -0.69
C GLN A 6 41.71 30.86 0.37
N LEU A 7 41.96 32.09 -0.08
CA LEU A 7 42.19 33.22 0.82
C LEU A 7 40.95 33.47 1.69
N SER A 8 41.14 33.43 3.00
CA SER A 8 40.18 33.88 4.00
C SER A 8 39.90 35.39 3.87
N ALA A 9 38.76 35.83 4.41
CA ALA A 9 38.42 37.25 4.47
C ALA A 9 39.49 38.08 5.19
N ALA A 10 40.12 37.51 6.23
CA ALA A 10 41.20 38.16 6.97
C ALA A 10 42.45 38.37 6.09
N GLU A 11 42.87 37.35 5.32
CA GLU A 11 44.00 37.47 4.39
C GLU A 11 43.71 38.48 3.28
N LYS A 12 42.50 38.47 2.72
CA LYS A 12 42.08 39.47 1.72
C LYS A 12 42.09 40.88 2.29
N ARG A 13 41.64 41.07 3.53
CA ARG A 13 41.66 42.36 4.23
C ARG A 13 43.10 42.83 4.53
N LEU A 14 44.01 41.91 4.84
CA LEU A 14 45.43 42.23 5.01
C LEU A 14 46.06 42.73 3.70
N ILE A 15 45.73 42.10 2.58
CA ILE A 15 46.14 42.55 1.23
C ILE A 15 45.64 43.98 0.96
N VAL A 16 44.38 44.28 1.27
CA VAL A 16 43.82 45.64 1.12
C VAL A 16 44.57 46.66 1.95
N LYS A 17 44.74 46.41 3.27
CA LYS A 17 45.44 47.34 4.17
C LYS A 17 46.88 47.58 3.75
N CYS A 18 47.58 46.51 3.36
CA CYS A 18 48.95 46.60 2.84
C CYS A 18 49.00 47.42 1.55
N HIS A 19 48.04 47.23 0.65
CA HIS A 19 47.93 48.01 -0.58
C HIS A 19 47.62 49.50 -0.31
N GLU A 20 46.75 49.82 0.64
CA GLU A 20 46.49 51.20 1.07
C GLU A 20 47.73 51.85 1.67
N TYR A 21 48.47 51.13 2.51
CA TYR A 21 49.73 51.60 3.09
C TYR A 21 50.77 51.95 2.01
N PHE A 22 51.03 51.05 1.07
CA PHE A 22 51.97 51.32 -0.03
C PHE A 22 51.47 52.38 -1.01
N LYS A 23 50.15 52.53 -1.15
CA LYS A 23 49.55 53.61 -1.95
C LYS A 23 49.74 54.97 -1.28
N ALA A 24 49.60 55.05 0.04
CA ALA A 24 49.79 56.28 0.81
C ALA A 24 51.27 56.69 0.94
N ASN A 25 52.17 55.72 1.06
CA ASN A 25 53.62 55.95 1.21
C ASN A 25 54.38 55.91 -0.13
N LYS A 26 53.71 56.27 -1.21
CA LYS A 26 54.34 56.30 -2.54
C LYS A 26 55.27 57.52 -2.60
N ALA A 27 56.56 57.30 -2.38
CA ALA A 27 57.58 58.36 -2.41
C ALA A 27 57.55 59.13 -3.74
N THR A 28 57.78 60.45 -3.66
CA THR A 28 57.99 61.38 -4.78
C THR A 28 59.16 60.94 -5.68
N PRO A 29 59.14 61.29 -6.99
CA PRO A 29 59.82 60.52 -8.02
C PRO A 29 61.35 60.57 -7.93
N THR A 30 61.96 59.40 -7.77
CA THR A 30 63.35 59.13 -8.13
C THR A 30 63.51 59.01 -9.66
N PRO A 31 64.72 59.12 -10.23
CA PRO A 31 64.96 59.06 -11.69
C PRO A 31 64.55 57.74 -12.35
N THR A 32 64.26 56.71 -11.55
CA THR A 32 63.82 55.38 -11.99
C THR A 32 62.32 55.21 -11.72
N LYS A 33 61.57 54.66 -12.68
CA LYS A 33 60.12 54.44 -12.54
C LYS A 33 59.83 53.69 -11.23
N PRO A 34 59.01 54.23 -10.31
CA PRO A 34 58.74 53.57 -9.05
C PRO A 34 58.00 52.23 -9.29
N PRO A 35 58.28 51.20 -8.47
CA PRO A 35 57.63 49.91 -8.60
C PRO A 35 56.11 50.05 -8.42
N ARG A 36 55.35 49.20 -9.13
CA ARG A 36 53.89 49.21 -9.02
C ARG A 36 53.50 48.79 -7.60
N VAL A 37 52.55 49.51 -7.00
CA VAL A 37 52.04 49.24 -5.63
C VAL A 37 51.65 47.77 -5.46
N ARG A 38 51.02 47.16 -6.47
CA ARG A 38 50.63 45.74 -6.47
C ARG A 38 51.83 44.79 -6.38
N SER A 39 52.94 45.10 -7.07
CA SER A 39 54.16 44.31 -7.03
C SER A 39 54.85 44.42 -5.66
N CYS A 40 54.82 45.60 -5.03
CA CYS A 40 55.31 45.78 -3.65
C CYS A 40 54.49 44.96 -2.64
N VAL A 41 53.15 44.98 -2.75
CA VAL A 41 52.26 44.20 -1.89
C VAL A 41 52.46 42.69 -2.10
N ALA A 42 52.61 42.27 -3.36
CA ALA A 42 52.90 40.88 -3.72
C ALA A 42 54.21 40.39 -3.09
N GLN A 43 55.28 41.18 -3.19
CA GLN A 43 56.58 40.87 -2.58
C GLN A 43 56.52 40.89 -1.04
N CYS A 44 55.76 41.81 -0.45
CA CYS A 44 55.64 41.96 1.00
C CYS A 44 54.85 40.81 1.65
N LEU A 45 53.74 40.39 1.03
CA LEU A 45 52.83 39.39 1.60
C LEU A 45 53.01 37.98 1.01
N GLY A 46 53.86 37.81 -0.01
CA GLY A 46 54.12 36.51 -0.65
C GLY A 46 52.99 36.01 -1.58
N PHE A 47 52.04 36.86 -1.96
CA PHE A 47 50.95 36.50 -2.88
C PHE A 47 51.31 36.84 -4.33
N ALA A 48 50.79 36.08 -5.30
CA ALA A 48 50.94 36.41 -6.71
C ALA A 48 50.30 37.78 -7.04
N GLU A 49 50.94 38.58 -7.91
CA GLU A 49 50.44 39.91 -8.30
C GLU A 49 49.01 39.85 -8.88
N SER A 50 48.67 38.77 -9.61
CA SER A 50 47.32 38.52 -10.13
C SER A 50 46.27 38.33 -9.03
N THR A 51 46.67 37.75 -7.89
CA THR A 51 45.80 37.54 -6.73
C THR A 51 45.56 38.85 -6.00
N VAL A 52 46.62 39.63 -5.77
CA VAL A 52 46.51 40.99 -5.24
C VAL A 52 45.59 41.84 -6.11
N ALA A 53 45.79 41.82 -7.43
CA ALA A 53 44.95 42.57 -8.37
C ALA A 53 43.46 42.17 -8.27
N ARG A 54 43.15 40.88 -8.15
CA ARG A 54 41.77 40.38 -8.03
C ARG A 54 41.12 40.80 -6.72
N VAL A 55 41.84 40.67 -5.59
CA VAL A 55 41.34 41.07 -4.27
C VAL A 55 41.09 42.58 -4.20
N ILE A 56 42.00 43.39 -4.76
CA ILE A 56 41.82 44.85 -4.81
C ILE A 56 40.68 45.25 -5.76
N ALA A 57 40.49 44.54 -6.87
CA ALA A 57 39.34 44.78 -7.75
C ALA A 57 38.00 44.44 -7.06
N GLU A 58 37.95 43.31 -6.36
CA GLU A 58 36.80 42.89 -5.54
C GLU A 58 36.50 43.92 -4.43
N TRP A 59 37.54 44.39 -3.73
CA TRP A 59 37.42 45.43 -2.70
C TRP A 59 36.92 46.76 -3.25
N ASN A 60 37.49 47.23 -4.38
CA ASN A 60 37.07 48.50 -4.97
C ASN A 60 35.62 48.48 -5.46
N HIS A 61 35.11 47.30 -5.86
CA HIS A 61 33.74 47.14 -6.33
C HIS A 61 32.73 47.04 -5.19
N ASN A 62 33.05 46.26 -4.14
CA ASN A 62 32.07 45.92 -3.09
C ASN A 62 32.27 46.71 -1.79
N GLN A 63 33.49 47.16 -1.48
CA GLN A 63 33.90 47.78 -0.22
C GLN A 63 33.48 47.00 1.05
N ASP A 64 33.26 45.69 0.91
CA ASP A 64 32.77 44.82 1.98
C ASP A 64 33.93 44.01 2.60
N PRO A 65 34.24 44.19 3.90
CA PRO A 65 35.32 43.48 4.59
C PRO A 65 35.08 41.98 4.78
N SER A 66 33.86 41.50 4.53
CA SER A 66 33.53 40.08 4.60
C SER A 66 34.03 39.29 3.38
N PHE A 67 34.25 39.95 2.24
CA PHE A 67 34.58 39.31 0.95
C PHE A 67 33.70 38.09 0.63
N THR A 68 32.41 38.18 0.96
CA THR A 68 31.45 37.10 0.75
C THR A 68 31.31 36.86 -0.76
N GLN A 69 31.83 35.73 -1.24
CA GLN A 69 31.86 35.44 -2.66
C GLN A 69 30.43 35.18 -3.15
N ALA A 70 29.90 36.03 -4.04
CA ALA A 70 28.66 35.73 -4.73
C ALA A 70 28.84 34.44 -5.55
N SER A 71 27.95 33.45 -5.38
CA SER A 71 28.07 32.18 -6.09
C SER A 71 27.92 32.42 -7.60
N THR A 72 29.00 32.35 -8.35
CA THR A 72 28.90 32.31 -9.82
C THR A 72 28.33 30.96 -10.21
N GLN A 73 27.08 30.92 -10.69
CA GLN A 73 26.55 29.72 -11.33
C GLN A 73 27.35 29.49 -12.63
N ARG A 74 28.18 28.44 -12.65
CA ARG A 74 28.84 28.00 -13.88
C ARG A 74 27.77 27.59 -14.89
N GLY A 75 27.95 27.99 -16.16
CA GLY A 75 27.07 27.55 -17.24
C GLY A 75 26.91 26.02 -17.25
N HIS A 76 25.67 25.55 -17.27
CA HIS A 76 25.34 24.13 -17.37
C HIS A 76 25.14 23.75 -18.84
N ARG A 77 25.40 22.48 -19.20
CA ARG A 77 25.08 21.96 -20.53
C ARG A 77 23.58 22.11 -20.83
N PRO A 78 23.17 22.33 -22.10
CA PRO A 78 21.77 22.36 -22.47
C PRO A 78 21.09 21.05 -22.04
N ARG A 79 19.85 21.18 -21.56
CA ARG A 79 19.10 20.06 -21.02
C ARG A 79 18.58 19.19 -22.17
N SER A 80 18.17 17.97 -21.84
CA SER A 80 17.67 17.00 -22.82
C SER A 80 16.41 17.53 -23.51
N PRO A 81 16.18 17.25 -24.82
CA PRO A 81 14.92 17.59 -25.51
C PRO A 81 13.68 17.06 -24.77
N ALA A 82 13.78 15.88 -24.16
CA ALA A 82 12.74 15.30 -23.31
C ALA A 82 12.25 16.20 -22.15
N GLU A 83 13.03 17.20 -21.69
CA GLU A 83 12.52 18.13 -20.66
C GLU A 83 11.46 19.09 -21.20
N SER A 84 11.50 19.40 -22.50
CA SER A 84 10.45 20.20 -23.15
C SER A 84 9.13 19.45 -23.24
N PHE A 85 9.15 18.12 -23.09
CA PHE A 85 7.97 17.24 -23.12
C PHE A 85 7.50 16.84 -21.72
N ALA A 86 7.77 17.68 -20.71
CA ALA A 86 7.47 17.34 -19.32
C ALA A 86 5.96 17.12 -19.09
N THR A 87 5.10 17.85 -19.80
CA THR A 87 3.63 17.74 -19.67
C THR A 87 3.14 16.43 -20.29
N GLU A 88 3.60 16.12 -21.49
CA GLU A 88 3.26 14.95 -22.28
C GLU A 88 3.75 13.68 -21.58
N ILE A 89 4.98 13.69 -21.04
CA ILE A 89 5.48 12.58 -20.22
C ILE A 89 4.62 12.38 -18.98
N ARG A 90 4.16 13.45 -18.30
CA ARG A 90 3.25 13.33 -17.15
C ARG A 90 1.91 12.73 -17.56
N GLN A 91 1.37 13.16 -18.69
CA GLN A 91 0.12 12.66 -19.23
C GLN A 91 0.20 11.17 -19.60
N LEU A 92 1.23 10.76 -20.34
CA LEU A 92 1.49 9.35 -20.68
C LEU A 92 1.62 8.47 -19.43
N ILE A 93 2.32 8.97 -18.40
CA ILE A 93 2.41 8.26 -17.11
C ILE A 93 1.04 8.17 -16.44
N LYS A 94 0.24 9.24 -16.45
CA LYS A 94 -1.08 9.28 -15.83
C LYS A 94 -2.05 8.32 -16.53
N GLU A 95 -2.14 8.37 -17.85
CA GLU A 95 -3.00 7.51 -18.69
C GLU A 95 -2.62 6.03 -18.56
N ALA A 96 -1.33 5.71 -18.64
CA ALA A 96 -0.90 4.33 -18.44
C ALA A 96 -1.21 3.83 -17.02
N ASN A 97 -1.07 4.68 -15.99
CA ASN A 97 -1.45 4.32 -14.62
C ASN A 97 -2.96 4.13 -14.46
N SER A 98 -3.82 4.97 -15.07
CA SER A 98 -5.28 4.80 -15.01
C SER A 98 -5.73 3.51 -15.73
N GLN A 99 -5.03 3.13 -16.80
CA GLN A 99 -5.24 1.85 -17.49
C GLN A 99 -4.55 0.65 -16.82
N CYS A 100 -3.96 0.82 -15.63
CA CYS A 100 -3.22 -0.22 -14.91
C CYS A 100 -2.04 -0.85 -15.69
N LEU A 101 -1.42 -0.09 -16.60
CA LEU A 101 -0.27 -0.51 -17.41
C LEU A 101 1.07 -0.13 -16.76
N PRO A 102 2.09 -1.00 -16.81
CA PRO A 102 3.40 -0.69 -16.25
C PRO A 102 4.15 0.33 -17.12
N VAL A 103 4.59 1.43 -16.50
CA VAL A 103 5.40 2.45 -17.18
C VAL A 103 6.89 2.25 -16.90
N SER A 104 7.70 2.27 -17.96
CA SER A 104 9.16 2.25 -17.87
C SER A 104 9.79 3.40 -18.64
N ALA A 105 11.03 3.74 -18.31
CA ALA A 105 11.77 4.72 -19.09
C ALA A 105 11.96 4.29 -20.56
N ARG A 106 11.86 2.99 -20.88
CA ARG A 106 11.95 2.51 -22.26
C ARG A 106 10.63 2.71 -23.00
N THR A 107 9.50 2.40 -22.38
CA THR A 107 8.18 2.61 -22.99
C THR A 107 7.97 4.10 -23.27
N LEU A 108 8.26 4.97 -22.32
CA LEU A 108 8.19 6.43 -22.53
C LEU A 108 9.11 6.95 -23.64
N CYS A 109 10.30 6.38 -23.81
CA CYS A 109 11.16 6.73 -24.95
C CYS A 109 10.52 6.32 -26.29
N ASN A 110 9.89 5.14 -26.34
CA ASN A 110 9.21 4.67 -27.55
C ASN A 110 7.96 5.51 -27.84
N ASP A 111 7.20 5.88 -26.81
CA ASP A 111 5.98 6.68 -26.94
C ASP A 111 6.32 8.10 -27.42
N LEU A 112 7.38 8.71 -26.87
CA LEU A 112 7.87 10.02 -27.35
C LEU A 112 8.39 9.97 -28.78
N HIS A 113 9.06 8.88 -29.18
CA HIS A 113 9.51 8.74 -30.56
C HIS A 113 8.33 8.56 -31.52
N LYS A 114 7.33 7.76 -31.15
CA LYS A 114 6.13 7.54 -31.98
C LYS A 114 5.26 8.78 -32.12
N LEU A 115 5.02 9.50 -31.02
CA LEU A 115 4.06 10.61 -30.98
C LEU A 115 4.68 11.95 -31.40
N TYR A 116 5.97 12.15 -31.14
CA TYR A 116 6.60 13.47 -31.29
C TYR A 116 7.94 13.42 -32.07
N ASP A 117 8.31 12.25 -32.60
CA ASP A 117 9.58 12.00 -33.29
C ASP A 117 10.84 12.35 -32.46
N VAL A 118 10.72 12.26 -31.12
CA VAL A 118 11.83 12.59 -30.21
C VAL A 118 12.59 11.34 -29.80
N THR A 119 13.83 11.22 -30.29
CA THR A 119 14.73 10.13 -29.87
C THR A 119 15.46 10.50 -28.59
N VAL A 120 15.20 9.74 -27.52
CA VAL A 120 15.83 9.93 -26.21
C VAL A 120 16.47 8.64 -25.75
N ALA A 121 17.75 8.68 -25.37
CA ALA A 121 18.37 7.53 -24.72
C ALA A 121 17.70 7.21 -23.38
N VAL A 122 17.41 5.94 -23.10
CA VAL A 122 16.73 5.48 -21.86
C VAL A 122 17.43 5.99 -20.58
N ARG A 123 18.77 6.10 -20.59
CA ARG A 123 19.53 6.63 -19.45
C ARG A 123 19.23 8.12 -19.21
N THR A 124 19.03 8.88 -20.28
CA THR A 124 18.65 10.30 -20.23
C THR A 124 17.22 10.43 -19.73
N MET A 125 16.29 9.63 -20.23
CA MET A 125 14.90 9.59 -19.76
C MET A 125 14.82 9.33 -18.25
N ARG A 126 15.57 8.36 -17.73
CA ARG A 126 15.65 8.12 -16.27
C ARG A 126 16.11 9.34 -15.46
N ARG A 127 17.02 10.16 -16.01
CA ARG A 127 17.48 11.39 -15.34
C ARG A 127 16.41 12.49 -15.39
N VAL A 128 15.70 12.60 -16.51
CA VAL A 128 14.59 13.56 -16.70
C VAL A 128 13.46 13.24 -15.73
N LEU A 129 13.02 11.98 -15.66
CA LEU A 129 12.00 11.52 -14.71
C LEU A 129 12.35 11.87 -13.26
N ARG A 130 13.60 11.64 -12.83
CA ARG A 130 14.04 12.01 -11.47
C ARG A 130 13.99 13.52 -11.23
N ARG A 131 14.35 14.34 -12.22
CA ARG A 131 14.24 15.82 -12.11
C ARG A 131 12.80 16.28 -12.05
N MET A 132 11.89 15.58 -12.73
CA MET A 132 10.44 15.83 -12.70
C MET A 132 9.78 15.37 -11.39
N GLY A 133 10.53 14.73 -10.48
CA GLY A 133 10.04 14.25 -9.19
C GLY A 133 9.57 12.79 -9.18
N PHE A 134 9.73 12.05 -10.29
CA PHE A 134 9.36 10.64 -10.34
C PHE A 134 10.44 9.73 -9.75
N ALA A 135 10.01 8.69 -9.04
CA ALA A 135 10.88 7.66 -8.46
C ALA A 135 10.50 6.27 -9.01
N TYR A 136 11.52 5.46 -9.31
CA TYR A 136 11.29 4.05 -9.65
C TYR A 136 11.19 3.24 -8.35
N GLN A 137 9.97 2.87 -7.98
CA GLN A 137 9.66 2.23 -6.72
C GLN A 137 8.55 1.19 -6.91
N LYS A 138 8.38 0.31 -5.92
CA LYS A 138 7.23 -0.59 -5.89
C LYS A 138 5.98 0.26 -5.63
N GLY A 139 5.08 0.34 -6.60
CA GLY A 139 3.77 0.98 -6.44
C GLY A 139 2.92 0.24 -5.41
N GLN A 140 1.94 0.94 -4.84
CA GLN A 140 0.91 0.29 -4.03
C GLN A 140 0.01 -0.53 -4.96
N THR A 141 -0.08 -1.84 -4.73
CA THR A 141 -0.86 -2.75 -5.59
C THR A 141 -2.35 -2.79 -5.24
N ARG A 142 -2.76 -2.11 -4.16
CA ARG A 142 -4.12 -2.06 -3.64
C ARG A 142 -4.45 -0.61 -3.31
N PHE A 143 -4.61 0.19 -4.36
CA PHE A 143 -4.95 1.60 -4.22
C PHE A 143 -6.45 1.75 -4.41
N TYR A 144 -7.11 2.37 -3.44
CA TYR A 144 -8.58 2.37 -3.34
C TYR A 144 -9.31 3.14 -4.45
N LEU A 145 -8.59 3.95 -5.21
CA LEU A 145 -9.09 4.69 -6.38
C LEU A 145 -9.08 3.86 -7.69
N ALA A 146 -8.49 2.66 -7.69
CA ALA A 146 -8.46 1.76 -8.85
C ALA A 146 -9.48 0.60 -8.73
N GLU A 147 -10.51 0.78 -7.90
CA GLU A 147 -11.55 -0.22 -7.68
C GLU A 147 -12.67 -0.10 -8.71
N SER A 148 -13.19 -1.22 -9.20
CA SER A 148 -14.40 -1.25 -10.03
C SER A 148 -15.57 -0.58 -9.30
N THR A 149 -16.46 0.09 -10.05
CA THR A 149 -17.72 0.68 -9.55
C THR A 149 -18.50 -0.24 -8.60
N HIS A 150 -18.58 -1.54 -8.90
CA HIS A 150 -19.23 -2.53 -8.03
C HIS A 150 -18.59 -2.64 -6.64
N ASN A 151 -17.25 -2.67 -6.57
CA ASN A 151 -16.52 -2.74 -5.29
C ASN A 151 -16.66 -1.44 -4.50
N VAL A 152 -16.63 -0.29 -5.18
CA VAL A 152 -16.88 1.02 -4.54
C VAL A 152 -18.30 1.04 -3.96
N ALA A 153 -19.32 0.63 -4.71
CA ALA A 153 -20.70 0.56 -4.24
C ALA A 153 -20.87 -0.40 -3.05
N PHE A 154 -20.23 -1.57 -3.10
CA PHE A 154 -20.23 -2.54 -1.98
C PHE A 154 -19.59 -1.95 -0.74
N ARG A 155 -18.39 -1.34 -0.87
CA ARG A 155 -17.68 -0.67 0.22
C ARG A 155 -18.52 0.44 0.82
N THR A 156 -19.07 1.32 0.01
CA THR A 156 -19.89 2.43 0.50
C THR A 156 -21.12 1.92 1.23
N THR A 157 -21.78 0.86 0.75
CA THR A 157 -22.93 0.24 1.45
C THR A 157 -22.52 -0.36 2.80
N TYR A 158 -21.38 -1.06 2.86
CA TYR A 158 -20.82 -1.56 4.11
C TYR A 158 -20.51 -0.42 5.09
N LEU A 159 -19.80 0.62 4.63
CA LEU A 159 -19.41 1.77 5.44
C LEU A 159 -20.64 2.52 5.97
N ARG A 160 -21.69 2.74 5.16
CA ARG A 160 -22.94 3.37 5.64
C ARG A 160 -23.51 2.63 6.85
N LYS A 161 -23.60 1.29 6.79
CA LYS A 161 -24.11 0.48 7.91
C LYS A 161 -23.19 0.55 9.13
N LYS A 162 -21.89 0.51 8.90
CA LYS A 162 -20.89 0.58 9.97
C LYS A 162 -20.91 1.94 10.69
N LEU A 163 -20.92 3.03 9.91
CA LEU A 163 -20.97 4.40 10.41
C LEU A 163 -22.29 4.71 11.13
N ALA A 164 -23.40 4.11 10.71
CA ALA A 164 -24.67 4.21 11.44
C ALA A 164 -24.63 3.59 12.85
N ASN A 165 -23.67 2.69 13.12
CA ASN A 165 -23.42 2.11 14.44
C ASN A 165 -22.37 2.90 15.25
N ARG A 166 -21.99 4.11 14.82
CA ARG A 166 -20.92 4.90 15.44
C ARG A 166 -21.49 6.20 16.00
N SER A 167 -21.16 6.52 17.25
CA SER A 167 -21.48 7.81 17.86
C SER A 167 -20.57 8.92 17.35
N ASP A 168 -20.95 10.19 17.61
CA ASP A 168 -20.13 11.37 17.28
C ASP A 168 -18.74 11.33 17.95
N ALA A 169 -18.61 10.66 19.09
CA ALA A 169 -17.35 10.46 19.79
C ALA A 169 -16.51 9.29 19.22
N GLY A 170 -16.99 8.63 18.15
CA GLY A 170 -16.35 7.46 17.56
C GLY A 170 -16.55 6.16 18.37
N ALA A 171 -17.49 6.12 19.30
CA ALA A 171 -17.78 4.91 20.08
C ALA A 171 -18.85 4.05 19.39
N PRO A 172 -18.75 2.71 19.44
CA PRO A 172 -19.79 1.85 18.88
C PRO A 172 -21.08 1.94 19.71
N LEU A 173 -22.23 2.09 19.03
CA LEU A 173 -23.56 2.14 19.65
C LEU A 173 -24.01 0.74 20.10
N LEU A 174 -23.89 -0.25 19.21
CA LEU A 174 -23.93 -1.68 19.52
C LEU A 174 -22.53 -2.28 19.44
N PRO A 175 -22.21 -3.32 20.23
CA PRO A 175 -20.92 -3.98 20.18
C PRO A 175 -20.55 -4.43 18.76
N GLU A 176 -19.31 -4.15 18.36
CA GLU A 176 -18.75 -4.58 17.09
C GLU A 176 -17.80 -5.76 17.31
N VAL A 177 -18.07 -6.85 16.61
CA VAL A 177 -17.31 -8.10 16.68
C VAL A 177 -16.56 -8.29 15.37
N TYR A 178 -15.28 -8.58 15.46
CA TYR A 178 -14.41 -8.82 14.32
C TYR A 178 -13.84 -10.22 14.44
N LEU A 179 -14.07 -11.04 13.42
CA LEU A 179 -13.50 -12.37 13.34
C LEU A 179 -12.71 -12.56 12.06
N ASP A 180 -11.72 -13.44 12.15
CA ASP A 180 -10.83 -13.76 11.06
C ASP A 180 -10.00 -15.03 11.38
N GLU A 181 -9.47 -15.67 10.34
CA GLU A 181 -8.48 -16.73 10.45
C GLU A 181 -7.07 -16.21 10.21
N SER A 182 -6.11 -16.74 10.97
CA SER A 182 -4.70 -16.46 10.78
C SER A 182 -3.83 -17.69 10.91
N PHE A 183 -2.55 -17.54 10.59
CA PHE A 183 -1.56 -18.56 10.86
C PHE A 183 -0.23 -17.96 11.31
N CYS A 184 0.52 -18.72 12.11
CA CYS A 184 1.90 -18.44 12.45
C CYS A 184 2.80 -19.62 12.08
N ASN A 185 3.88 -19.35 11.37
CA ASN A 185 4.83 -20.40 10.97
C ASN A 185 5.88 -20.61 12.05
N LEU A 186 6.40 -21.83 12.19
CA LEU A 186 7.47 -22.14 13.14
C LEU A 186 8.72 -21.29 12.92
N ASN A 187 9.10 -21.06 11.66
CA ASN A 187 10.25 -20.24 11.31
C ASN A 187 9.86 -18.77 11.04
N HIS A 188 8.75 -18.28 11.63
CA HIS A 188 8.36 -16.88 11.51
C HIS A 188 9.45 -15.98 12.11
N SER A 189 9.92 -15.00 11.35
CA SER A 189 11.00 -14.11 11.78
C SER A 189 10.86 -12.72 11.13
N PRO A 190 11.45 -11.67 11.71
CA PRO A 190 11.34 -10.32 11.20
C PRO A 190 12.12 -10.19 9.88
N GLY A 191 11.67 -9.29 9.01
CA GLY A 191 12.33 -9.04 7.72
C GLY A 191 13.69 -8.36 7.85
N LYS A 192 13.90 -7.55 8.90
CA LYS A 192 15.15 -6.81 9.15
C LYS A 192 15.93 -7.44 10.30
N THR A 193 17.24 -7.49 10.16
CA THR A 193 18.18 -7.90 11.21
C THR A 193 19.51 -7.18 11.00
N TRP A 194 20.29 -7.02 12.06
CA TRP A 194 21.68 -6.58 11.96
C TRP A 194 22.52 -7.67 11.30
N VAL A 195 23.28 -7.30 10.27
CA VAL A 195 24.25 -8.13 9.56
C VAL A 195 25.51 -7.30 9.35
N ASP A 196 26.65 -7.97 9.18
CA ASP A 196 27.91 -7.31 8.88
C ASP A 196 27.97 -6.79 7.42
N GLU A 197 29.14 -6.29 7.01
CA GLU A 197 29.38 -5.76 5.67
C GLU A 197 29.14 -6.78 4.55
N THR A 198 29.18 -8.09 4.85
CA THR A 198 28.90 -9.15 3.88
C THR A 198 27.43 -9.18 3.48
N LYS A 199 26.55 -8.55 4.27
CA LYS A 199 25.09 -8.54 4.11
C LYS A 199 24.47 -9.95 4.09
N LYS A 200 25.18 -10.96 4.60
CA LYS A 200 24.71 -12.35 4.63
C LYS A 200 23.87 -12.58 5.88
N ARG A 201 22.64 -13.01 5.69
CA ARG A 201 21.75 -13.51 6.75
C ARG A 201 21.53 -15.00 6.54
N LEU A 202 21.81 -15.81 7.56
CA LEU A 202 21.45 -17.22 7.58
C LEU A 202 20.00 -17.37 8.07
N THR A 203 19.21 -18.21 7.40
CA THR A 203 17.84 -18.53 7.78
C THR A 203 17.61 -20.03 7.67
N LYS A 204 16.71 -20.59 8.49
CA LYS A 204 16.23 -21.96 8.31
C LYS A 204 15.63 -22.11 6.91
N SER A 205 15.82 -23.27 6.28
CA SER A 205 15.24 -23.55 4.97
C SER A 205 13.71 -23.68 5.09
N GLY A 206 12.98 -22.88 4.31
CA GLY A 206 11.52 -22.87 4.30
C GLY A 206 10.85 -22.25 5.54
N LYS A 207 9.54 -22.08 5.46
CA LYS A 207 8.73 -21.46 6.54
C LYS A 207 8.51 -22.39 7.75
N GLY A 208 8.71 -23.70 7.59
CA GLY A 208 8.41 -24.70 8.61
C GLY A 208 6.91 -25.03 8.72
N PRO A 209 6.52 -25.92 9.65
CA PRO A 209 5.11 -26.17 9.96
C PRO A 209 4.41 -24.90 10.47
N ARG A 210 3.08 -24.87 10.40
CA ARG A 210 2.27 -23.72 10.80
C ARG A 210 1.24 -24.08 11.85
N MET A 211 0.98 -23.12 12.73
CA MET A 211 -0.17 -23.09 13.61
C MET A 211 -1.26 -22.28 12.93
N CYS A 212 -2.41 -22.90 12.69
CA CYS A 212 -3.64 -22.27 12.26
C CYS A 212 -4.36 -21.68 13.48
N ILE A 213 -5.01 -20.55 13.31
CA ILE A 213 -5.64 -19.78 14.38
C ILE A 213 -6.96 -19.22 13.83
N VAL A 214 -8.02 -19.30 14.62
CA VAL A 214 -9.27 -18.55 14.39
C VAL A 214 -9.65 -17.86 15.69
N GLY A 215 -10.21 -16.66 15.61
CA GLY A 215 -10.64 -15.93 16.80
C GLY A 215 -11.62 -14.81 16.46
N ALA A 216 -12.32 -14.34 17.50
CA ALA A 216 -13.21 -13.19 17.41
C ALA A 216 -12.89 -12.20 18.53
N GLY A 217 -12.71 -10.94 18.20
CA GLY A 217 -12.62 -9.85 19.18
C GLY A 217 -13.86 -9.00 19.18
N ILE A 218 -14.17 -8.38 20.31
CA ILE A 218 -15.30 -7.49 20.51
C ILE A 218 -14.80 -6.12 20.95
N VAL A 219 -15.35 -5.05 20.37
CA VAL A 219 -15.18 -3.66 20.79
C VAL A 219 -16.56 -3.13 21.16
N ARG A 220 -16.70 -2.64 22.39
CA ARG A 220 -18.00 -2.24 22.95
C ARG A 220 -17.87 -1.02 23.85
N THR A 221 -18.98 -0.30 24.00
CA THR A 221 -19.10 0.79 24.97
C THR A 221 -19.61 0.21 26.30
N ALA A 222 -18.78 0.26 27.36
CA ALA A 222 -19.16 -0.17 28.69
C ALA A 222 -20.11 0.82 29.38
N SER A 223 -20.72 0.42 30.49
CA SER A 223 -21.76 1.19 31.23
C SER A 223 -21.37 2.61 31.66
N ARG A 224 -20.08 2.94 31.71
CA ARG A 224 -19.57 4.29 32.01
C ARG A 224 -19.22 5.12 30.76
N GLY A 225 -19.64 4.68 29.58
CA GLY A 225 -19.26 5.31 28.30
C GLY A 225 -17.83 5.00 27.85
N LEU A 226 -17.10 4.15 28.58
CA LEU A 226 -15.73 3.77 28.22
C LEU A 226 -15.76 2.70 27.13
N VAL A 227 -15.09 2.96 26.01
CA VAL A 227 -14.89 1.95 24.97
C VAL A 227 -13.83 0.95 25.43
N VAL A 228 -14.16 -0.33 25.36
CA VAL A 228 -13.26 -1.44 25.72
C VAL A 228 -13.22 -2.45 24.59
N GLY A 229 -12.05 -3.07 24.40
CA GLY A 229 -11.88 -4.17 23.46
C GLY A 229 -11.27 -5.40 24.11
N GLU A 230 -11.71 -6.58 23.71
CA GLU A 230 -11.25 -7.85 24.27
C GLU A 230 -11.50 -9.01 23.28
N TRP A 231 -10.94 -10.18 23.55
CA TRP A 231 -11.34 -11.41 22.86
C TRP A 231 -12.74 -11.81 23.32
N VAL A 232 -13.55 -12.36 22.41
CA VAL A 232 -14.80 -13.01 22.80
C VAL A 232 -14.45 -14.31 23.52
N ASP A 233 -15.09 -14.55 24.67
CA ASP A 233 -14.83 -15.72 25.51
C ASP A 233 -14.95 -17.03 24.73
N GLY A 234 -13.88 -17.85 24.81
CA GLY A 234 -13.80 -19.14 24.13
C GLY A 234 -13.71 -19.10 22.61
N SER A 235 -13.55 -17.92 22.00
CA SER A 235 -13.49 -17.80 20.53
C SER A 235 -12.13 -18.18 19.93
N LEU A 236 -11.04 -18.02 20.68
CA LEU A 236 -9.68 -18.25 20.19
C LEU A 236 -9.37 -19.75 20.16
N VAL A 237 -9.20 -20.30 18.95
CA VAL A 237 -8.88 -21.72 18.74
C VAL A 237 -7.65 -21.84 17.85
N MET A 238 -6.74 -22.74 18.20
CA MET A 238 -5.50 -22.98 17.45
C MET A 238 -5.30 -24.46 17.19
N TRP A 239 -4.76 -24.80 16.01
CA TRP A 239 -4.41 -26.17 15.67
C TRP A 239 -3.23 -26.21 14.70
N PRO A 240 -2.35 -27.22 14.79
CA PRO A 240 -1.28 -27.39 13.81
C PRO A 240 -1.89 -27.75 12.46
N SER A 241 -1.41 -27.12 11.38
CA SER A 241 -1.81 -27.52 10.03
C SER A 241 -1.33 -28.94 9.76
N GLN A 242 -2.24 -29.83 9.40
CA GLN A 242 -1.87 -31.13 8.87
C GLN A 242 -1.19 -30.91 7.52
N GLN A 243 0.08 -31.29 7.40
CA GLN A 243 0.70 -31.38 6.08
C GLN A 243 0.05 -32.56 5.37
N ARG A 244 -0.55 -32.34 4.19
CA ARG A 244 -0.83 -33.47 3.30
C ARG A 244 0.50 -34.18 3.04
N PRO A 245 0.61 -35.50 3.25
CA PRO A 245 1.81 -36.22 2.83
C PRO A 245 2.02 -35.94 1.35
N LYS A 246 3.22 -35.50 0.97
CA LYS A 246 3.59 -35.30 -0.44
C LYS A 246 3.19 -36.56 -1.20
N ARG A 247 2.19 -36.46 -2.09
CA ARG A 247 1.79 -37.56 -2.97
C ARG A 247 3.06 -38.07 -3.66
N LYS A 248 3.45 -39.32 -3.39
CA LYS A 248 4.47 -40.01 -4.19
C LYS A 248 3.93 -40.08 -5.63
N ARG A 249 4.66 -39.50 -6.60
CA ARG A 249 4.34 -39.60 -8.03
C ARG A 249 4.63 -41.02 -8.53
N LYS A 250 3.77 -41.53 -9.42
CA LYS A 250 4.24 -42.27 -10.60
C LYS A 250 3.66 -41.55 -11.82
N GLY A 251 4.55 -40.95 -12.63
CA GLY A 251 4.20 -40.23 -13.86
C GLY A 251 3.97 -38.72 -13.67
N GLN A 252 4.99 -37.94 -13.96
CA GLN A 252 4.99 -36.46 -14.10
C GLN A 252 4.08 -36.03 -15.26
N VAL A 253 3.36 -34.89 -15.20
CA VAL A 253 3.76 -33.58 -15.79
C VAL A 253 3.34 -32.39 -14.89
N ASP A 254 4.05 -31.28 -15.06
CA ASP A 254 4.12 -30.10 -14.20
C ASP A 254 3.16 -28.97 -14.59
N SER A 255 2.43 -28.47 -13.59
CA SER A 255 2.23 -27.02 -13.38
C SER A 255 2.23 -26.80 -11.88
N VAL A 256 3.26 -26.10 -11.40
CA VAL A 256 3.49 -25.79 -10.00
C VAL A 256 2.47 -24.75 -9.55
N ASP A 257 1.38 -25.21 -8.95
CA ASP A 257 0.66 -24.40 -7.96
C ASP A 257 1.31 -24.70 -6.61
N ASP A 258 2.31 -23.89 -6.25
CA ASP A 258 2.90 -23.81 -4.90
C ASP A 258 1.95 -23.05 -3.94
N GLY A 259 0.64 -23.24 -4.14
CA GLY A 259 -0.43 -22.81 -3.27
C GLY A 259 -0.55 -23.78 -2.12
N ASP A 260 0.12 -23.44 -1.02
CA ASP A 260 -0.03 -24.04 0.29
C ASP A 260 -1.49 -23.81 0.77
N ASP A 261 -2.41 -24.61 0.26
CA ASP A 261 -3.87 -24.49 0.39
C ASP A 261 -4.30 -24.76 1.84
N TYR A 262 -4.25 -23.70 2.63
CA TYR A 262 -4.78 -23.62 3.99
C TYR A 262 -6.28 -23.92 4.05
N HIS A 263 -7.04 -23.72 2.96
CA HIS A 263 -8.49 -23.93 2.95
C HIS A 263 -8.88 -25.41 3.02
N GLY A 264 -7.93 -26.35 2.94
CA GLY A 264 -8.19 -27.77 3.14
C GLY A 264 -8.44 -28.18 4.60
N ASN A 265 -8.02 -27.37 5.59
CA ASN A 265 -8.09 -27.73 7.02
C ASN A 265 -9.21 -27.03 7.81
N PHE A 266 -9.96 -26.11 7.18
CA PHE A 266 -11.08 -25.40 7.80
C PHE A 266 -12.17 -25.19 6.75
N ASN A 267 -13.23 -25.99 6.83
CA ASN A 267 -14.34 -26.00 5.86
C ASN A 267 -15.58 -25.29 6.41
N SER A 268 -16.63 -25.13 5.60
CA SER A 268 -17.87 -24.45 6.01
C SER A 268 -18.48 -25.06 7.27
N ASP A 269 -18.50 -26.39 7.39
CA ASP A 269 -19.13 -27.06 8.55
C ASP A 269 -18.37 -26.78 9.85
N MET A 270 -17.03 -26.83 9.81
CA MET A 270 -16.19 -26.51 10.96
C MET A 270 -16.33 -25.04 11.35
N PHE A 271 -16.30 -24.14 10.37
CA PHE A 271 -16.50 -22.72 10.58
C PHE A 271 -17.87 -22.45 11.21
N GLU A 272 -18.95 -23.01 10.65
CA GLU A 272 -20.31 -22.77 11.13
C GLU A 272 -20.52 -23.27 12.57
N ARG A 273 -19.93 -24.40 12.95
CA ARG A 273 -19.97 -24.88 14.34
C ARG A 273 -19.28 -23.92 15.30
N TRP A 274 -18.07 -23.47 14.93
CA TRP A 274 -17.30 -22.51 15.71
C TRP A 274 -18.04 -21.17 15.80
N PHE A 275 -18.47 -20.63 14.66
CA PHE A 275 -19.18 -19.37 14.54
C PHE A 275 -20.51 -19.36 15.29
N GLY A 276 -21.28 -20.46 15.23
CA GLY A 276 -22.49 -20.61 16.03
C GLY A 276 -22.22 -20.63 17.54
N GLY A 277 -21.06 -21.18 17.96
CA GLY A 277 -20.59 -21.08 19.34
C GLY A 277 -20.34 -19.63 19.76
N VAL A 278 -19.60 -18.88 18.92
CA VAL A 278 -19.35 -17.45 19.12
C VAL A 278 -20.66 -16.65 19.21
N CYS A 279 -21.61 -16.89 18.30
CA CYS A 279 -22.92 -16.21 18.31
C CYS A 279 -23.69 -16.48 19.61
N ARG A 280 -23.73 -17.72 20.10
CA ARG A 280 -24.40 -18.02 21.38
C ARG A 280 -23.75 -17.33 22.57
N THR A 281 -22.42 -17.27 22.61
CA THR A 281 -21.68 -16.54 23.64
C THR A 281 -22.02 -15.05 23.60
N LEU A 282 -22.00 -14.43 22.40
CA LEU A 282 -22.35 -13.03 22.21
C LEU A 282 -23.79 -12.73 22.63
N GLN A 283 -24.74 -13.58 22.24
CA GLN A 283 -26.15 -13.45 22.63
C GLN A 283 -26.32 -13.47 24.16
N ALA A 284 -25.63 -14.39 24.84
CA ALA A 284 -25.71 -14.55 26.29
C ALA A 284 -25.06 -13.39 27.07
N LEU A 285 -23.95 -12.84 26.58
CA LEU A 285 -23.13 -11.88 27.34
C LEU A 285 -23.28 -10.42 26.90
N HIS A 286 -23.68 -10.18 25.65
CA HIS A 286 -23.62 -8.85 25.03
C HIS A 286 -24.90 -8.44 24.29
N GLY A 287 -25.83 -9.37 24.05
CA GLY A 287 -27.06 -9.08 23.30
C GLY A 287 -26.79 -8.80 21.81
N PRO A 288 -27.59 -7.94 21.16
CA PRO A 288 -27.41 -7.63 19.74
C PRO A 288 -26.02 -7.04 19.43
N CYS A 289 -25.36 -7.57 18.40
CA CYS A 289 -24.01 -7.20 18.00
C CYS A 289 -23.94 -7.02 16.48
N PHE A 290 -23.02 -6.17 16.01
CA PHE A 290 -22.59 -6.13 14.62
C PHE A 290 -21.36 -7.02 14.44
N ILE A 291 -21.48 -8.08 13.63
CA ILE A 291 -20.39 -9.01 13.35
C ILE A 291 -19.80 -8.68 11.99
N HIS A 292 -18.49 -8.54 11.91
CA HIS A 292 -17.73 -8.26 10.70
C HIS A 292 -16.78 -9.42 10.38
N MET A 293 -16.86 -9.93 9.15
CA MET A 293 -15.95 -10.98 8.66
C MET A 293 -15.69 -10.85 7.17
N ASP A 294 -14.63 -11.48 6.67
CA ASP A 294 -14.32 -11.46 5.25
C ASP A 294 -15.34 -12.24 4.39
N GLY A 295 -15.25 -12.05 3.08
CA GLY A 295 -16.13 -12.70 2.11
C GLY A 295 -15.70 -14.07 1.63
N ALA A 296 -14.87 -14.84 2.36
CA ALA A 296 -14.34 -16.11 1.89
C ALA A 296 -15.44 -17.11 1.48
N LYS A 297 -15.14 -17.98 0.51
CA LYS A 297 -16.14 -18.91 -0.06
C LYS A 297 -16.77 -19.82 1.00
N TYR A 298 -15.98 -20.29 1.98
CA TYR A 298 -16.49 -21.17 3.02
C TYR A 298 -17.34 -20.45 4.07
N HIS A 299 -17.18 -19.12 4.26
CA HIS A 299 -18.07 -18.27 5.07
C HIS A 299 -19.44 -18.05 4.42
N LYS A 300 -19.51 -18.22 3.09
CA LYS A 300 -20.66 -17.91 2.23
C LYS A 300 -21.31 -19.17 1.66
N ARG A 301 -21.46 -20.22 2.48
CA ARG A 301 -22.25 -21.40 2.07
C ARG A 301 -23.70 -20.97 1.83
N VAL A 302 -24.12 -21.05 0.58
CA VAL A 302 -25.47 -20.65 0.13
C VAL A 302 -26.46 -21.76 0.49
N LEU A 303 -27.55 -21.41 1.16
CA LEU A 303 -28.63 -22.33 1.53
C LEU A 303 -29.68 -22.50 0.43
N ASN A 304 -29.80 -21.52 -0.46
CA ASN A 304 -30.68 -21.53 -1.63
C ASN A 304 -29.89 -21.46 -2.96
N PRO A 305 -28.97 -22.41 -3.24
CA PRO A 305 -28.15 -22.34 -4.45
C PRO A 305 -29.01 -22.52 -5.72
N PRO A 306 -28.83 -21.67 -6.74
CA PRO A 306 -29.46 -21.90 -8.04
C PRO A 306 -28.79 -23.08 -8.75
N PRO A 307 -29.48 -23.77 -9.69
CA PRO A 307 -28.89 -24.80 -10.52
C PRO A 307 -27.75 -24.24 -11.36
N THR A 308 -26.78 -25.10 -11.65
CA THR A 308 -25.54 -24.79 -12.37
C THR A 308 -25.48 -25.55 -13.69
N SER A 309 -24.49 -25.22 -14.53
CA SER A 309 -24.27 -25.92 -15.81
C SER A 309 -23.99 -27.42 -15.65
N LYS A 310 -23.54 -27.85 -14.47
CA LYS A 310 -23.29 -29.25 -14.13
C LYS A 310 -24.58 -30.02 -13.85
N ASP A 311 -25.65 -29.33 -13.49
CA ASP A 311 -26.93 -29.97 -13.17
C ASP A 311 -27.63 -30.50 -14.45
N PRO A 312 -28.35 -31.63 -14.36
CA PRO A 312 -29.14 -32.14 -15.48
C PRO A 312 -30.22 -31.15 -15.94
N LYS A 313 -30.57 -31.16 -17.23
CA LYS A 313 -31.64 -30.30 -17.80
C LYS A 313 -32.96 -30.41 -17.01
N ALA A 314 -33.31 -31.63 -16.58
CA ALA A 314 -34.50 -31.88 -15.76
C ALA A 314 -34.47 -31.13 -14.42
N THR A 315 -33.31 -31.00 -13.77
CA THR A 315 -33.15 -30.25 -12.52
C THR A 315 -33.41 -28.76 -12.73
N LEU A 316 -32.91 -28.19 -13.83
CA LEU A 316 -33.17 -26.78 -14.18
C LEU A 316 -34.66 -26.55 -14.41
N MET A 317 -35.30 -27.44 -15.19
CA MET A 317 -36.74 -27.39 -15.47
C MET A 317 -37.58 -27.48 -14.19
N ALA A 318 -37.24 -28.41 -13.28
CA ALA A 318 -37.93 -28.56 -12.00
C ALA A 318 -37.74 -27.32 -11.09
N TRP A 319 -36.54 -26.74 -11.06
CA TRP A 319 -36.25 -25.55 -10.27
C TRP A 319 -37.02 -24.31 -10.75
N LEU A 320 -37.16 -24.15 -12.08
CA LEU A 320 -37.97 -23.09 -12.70
C LEU A 320 -39.47 -23.33 -12.50
N ALA A 321 -39.92 -24.58 -12.63
CA ALA A 321 -41.32 -24.94 -12.39
C ALA A 321 -41.74 -24.68 -10.93
N ALA A 322 -40.86 -24.98 -9.96
CA ALA A 322 -41.08 -24.65 -8.55
C ALA A 322 -41.23 -23.13 -8.29
N ARG A 323 -40.81 -22.29 -9.24
CA ARG A 323 -40.92 -20.82 -9.22
C ARG A 323 -41.97 -20.28 -10.19
N ALA A 324 -42.81 -21.16 -10.75
CA ALA A 324 -43.84 -20.81 -11.72
C ALA A 324 -43.31 -20.07 -12.96
N VAL A 325 -42.05 -20.31 -13.36
CA VAL A 325 -41.46 -19.72 -14.58
C VAL A 325 -41.84 -20.56 -15.79
N SER A 326 -42.53 -19.95 -16.75
CA SER A 326 -42.91 -20.59 -18.01
C SER A 326 -41.78 -20.52 -19.02
N TYR A 327 -41.66 -21.56 -19.85
CA TYR A 327 -40.66 -21.64 -20.92
C TYR A 327 -41.18 -22.50 -22.08
N ASP A 328 -40.59 -22.32 -23.27
CA ASP A 328 -40.95 -23.07 -24.48
C ASP A 328 -40.61 -24.57 -24.35
N ALA A 329 -41.41 -25.44 -24.97
CA ALA A 329 -41.19 -26.89 -24.92
C ALA A 329 -39.86 -27.34 -25.57
N LYS A 330 -39.33 -26.56 -26.52
CA LYS A 330 -38.06 -26.81 -27.23
C LYS A 330 -36.86 -26.08 -26.60
N ILE A 331 -37.04 -25.45 -25.44
CA ILE A 331 -35.98 -24.67 -24.77
C ILE A 331 -34.70 -25.49 -24.59
N THR A 332 -33.57 -24.88 -24.91
CA THR A 332 -32.25 -25.50 -24.75
C THR A 332 -31.78 -25.45 -23.29
N LYS A 333 -30.77 -26.25 -22.95
CA LYS A 333 -30.17 -26.19 -21.61
C LYS A 333 -29.52 -24.81 -21.33
N ALA A 334 -28.96 -24.17 -22.36
CA ALA A 334 -28.34 -22.85 -22.22
C ALA A 334 -29.38 -21.77 -21.88
N GLU A 335 -30.52 -21.77 -22.56
CA GLU A 335 -31.64 -20.84 -22.28
C GLU A 335 -32.25 -21.10 -20.89
N LEU A 336 -32.41 -22.37 -20.48
CA LEU A 336 -32.84 -22.72 -19.12
C LEU A 336 -31.86 -22.19 -18.05
N LEU A 337 -30.55 -22.29 -18.30
CA LEU A 337 -29.54 -21.73 -17.38
C LEU A 337 -29.65 -20.22 -17.29
N ASP A 338 -29.94 -19.55 -18.40
CA ASP A 338 -30.10 -18.10 -18.40
C ASP A 338 -31.36 -17.67 -17.63
N LEU A 339 -32.49 -18.34 -17.83
CA LEU A 339 -33.69 -18.16 -17.00
C LEU A 339 -33.41 -18.42 -15.52
N CYS A 340 -32.68 -19.49 -15.18
CA CYS A 340 -32.28 -19.75 -13.80
C CYS A 340 -31.44 -18.59 -13.20
N ARG A 341 -30.58 -17.94 -14.00
CA ARG A 341 -29.80 -16.78 -13.54
C ARG A 341 -30.67 -15.54 -13.34
N GLN A 342 -31.62 -15.31 -14.24
CA GLN A 342 -32.54 -14.17 -14.17
C GLN A 342 -33.51 -14.27 -12.98
N HIS A 343 -33.96 -15.49 -12.66
CA HIS A 343 -34.91 -15.77 -11.57
C HIS A 343 -34.24 -16.20 -10.26
N ARG A 344 -32.92 -16.05 -10.13
CA ARG A 344 -32.23 -16.41 -8.88
C ARG A 344 -32.67 -15.47 -7.75
N GLU A 345 -32.91 -16.04 -6.58
CA GLU A 345 -33.16 -15.29 -5.36
C GLU A 345 -31.86 -14.67 -4.82
N THR A 346 -32.01 -13.70 -3.93
CA THR A 346 -30.89 -13.21 -3.11
C THR A 346 -30.29 -14.39 -2.33
N PRO A 347 -28.96 -14.59 -2.39
CA PRO A 347 -28.32 -15.67 -1.65
C PRO A 347 -28.56 -15.54 -0.14
N SER A 348 -29.06 -16.61 0.47
CA SER A 348 -29.13 -16.79 1.91
C SER A 348 -27.90 -17.57 2.36
N TYR A 349 -27.08 -16.97 3.22
CA TYR A 349 -25.86 -17.59 3.73
C TYR A 349 -26.09 -18.21 5.10
N ALA A 350 -25.57 -19.42 5.32
CA ALA A 350 -25.71 -20.14 6.59
C ALA A 350 -25.26 -19.31 7.80
N THR A 351 -24.15 -18.58 7.64
CA THR A 351 -23.61 -17.69 8.68
C THR A 351 -24.51 -16.49 8.99
N GLN A 352 -25.20 -15.93 7.99
CA GLN A 352 -26.17 -14.86 8.22
C GLN A 352 -27.39 -15.36 8.98
N VAL A 353 -27.88 -16.57 8.66
CA VAL A 353 -28.99 -17.20 9.39
C VAL A 353 -28.59 -17.42 10.85
N LEU A 354 -27.44 -18.05 11.11
CA LEU A 354 -26.94 -18.29 12.47
C LEU A 354 -26.81 -16.99 13.29
N ALA A 355 -26.24 -15.94 12.69
CA ALA A 355 -26.10 -14.65 13.36
C ALA A 355 -27.48 -14.03 13.67
N THR A 356 -28.41 -14.08 12.71
CA THR A 356 -29.76 -13.48 12.84
C THR A 356 -30.59 -14.23 13.88
N GLU A 357 -30.52 -15.56 13.93
CA GLU A 357 -31.18 -16.40 14.95
C GLU A 357 -30.71 -16.05 16.37
N CYS A 358 -29.45 -15.61 16.52
CA CYS A 358 -28.90 -15.11 17.78
C CYS A 358 -29.16 -13.62 18.03
N GLY A 359 -29.86 -12.92 17.14
CA GLY A 359 -30.17 -11.49 17.26
C GLY A 359 -29.02 -10.55 16.86
N HIS A 360 -28.05 -11.03 16.09
CA HIS A 360 -26.92 -10.25 15.60
C HIS A 360 -27.09 -9.84 14.14
N THR A 361 -26.40 -8.78 13.74
CA THR A 361 -26.32 -8.33 12.35
C THR A 361 -24.94 -8.68 11.79
N LEU A 362 -24.89 -9.49 10.72
CA LEU A 362 -23.64 -9.88 10.07
C LEU A 362 -23.37 -9.05 8.81
N LEU A 363 -22.18 -8.45 8.75
CA LEU A 363 -21.67 -7.67 7.62
C LEU A 363 -20.40 -8.30 7.05
N PHE A 364 -20.39 -8.53 5.74
CA PHE A 364 -19.19 -8.95 5.04
C PHE A 364 -18.31 -7.74 4.72
N THR A 365 -17.05 -7.79 5.13
CA THR A 365 -16.05 -6.77 4.81
C THR A 365 -15.84 -6.70 3.30
N PRO A 366 -15.71 -5.50 2.72
CA PRO A 366 -15.39 -5.31 1.31
C PRO A 366 -14.13 -6.08 0.87
N PRO A 367 -14.14 -6.70 -0.32
CA PRO A 367 -12.98 -7.41 -0.82
C PRO A 367 -11.73 -6.53 -0.85
N TYR A 368 -10.58 -7.08 -0.48
CA TYR A 368 -9.27 -6.41 -0.50
C TYR A 368 -9.07 -5.26 0.50
N HIS A 369 -9.94 -5.13 1.51
CA HIS A 369 -9.87 -4.11 2.56
C HIS A 369 -9.56 -4.65 3.98
N PRO A 370 -8.42 -5.34 4.20
CA PRO A 370 -8.06 -5.85 5.53
C PRO A 370 -7.86 -4.73 6.56
N GLU A 371 -7.58 -3.50 6.13
CA GLU A 371 -7.46 -2.33 7.01
C GLU A 371 -8.78 -1.95 7.70
N LEU A 372 -9.92 -2.42 7.20
CA LEU A 372 -11.24 -2.28 7.84
C LEU A 372 -11.52 -3.37 8.90
N GLN A 373 -10.59 -4.31 9.11
CA GLN A 373 -10.68 -5.37 10.12
C GLN A 373 -9.61 -5.18 11.21
N PRO A 374 -9.95 -4.57 12.36
CA PRO A 374 -9.03 -4.37 13.49
C PRO A 374 -8.29 -5.64 13.95
N ILE A 375 -8.93 -6.80 13.85
CA ILE A 375 -8.33 -8.08 14.24
C ILE A 375 -7.02 -8.40 13.47
N GLU A 376 -6.87 -7.92 12.24
CA GLU A 376 -5.64 -8.06 11.45
C GLU A 376 -4.45 -7.34 12.08
N VAL A 377 -4.70 -6.19 12.71
CA VAL A 377 -3.67 -5.46 13.47
C VAL A 377 -3.30 -6.23 14.74
N VAL A 378 -4.29 -6.81 15.42
CA VAL A 378 -4.09 -7.63 16.63
C VAL A 378 -3.28 -8.90 16.30
N TRP A 379 -3.58 -9.58 15.19
CA TRP A 379 -2.74 -10.65 14.66
C TRP A 379 -1.32 -10.19 14.40
N GLY A 380 -1.14 -9.02 13.80
CA GLY A 380 0.16 -8.40 13.55
C GLY A 380 0.97 -8.20 14.84
N VAL A 381 0.34 -7.72 15.91
CA VAL A 381 1.00 -7.55 17.22
C VAL A 381 1.55 -8.87 17.73
N VAL A 382 0.72 -9.92 17.78
CA VAL A 382 1.14 -11.24 18.30
C VAL A 382 2.22 -11.86 17.42
N LYS A 383 2.03 -11.86 16.09
CA LYS A 383 3.02 -12.42 15.15
C LYS A 383 4.36 -11.72 15.23
N ASN A 384 4.39 -10.39 15.41
CA ASN A 384 5.63 -9.65 15.60
C ASN A 384 6.34 -10.08 16.89
N ARG A 385 5.62 -10.23 18.01
CA ARG A 385 6.20 -10.70 19.28
C ARG A 385 6.74 -12.13 19.18
N ILE A 386 6.02 -13.02 18.48
CA ILE A 386 6.51 -14.35 18.15
C ILE A 386 7.76 -14.29 17.27
N GLY A 387 7.76 -13.48 16.22
CA GLY A 387 8.86 -13.39 15.26
C GLY A 387 10.18 -12.94 15.89
N VAL A 388 10.14 -12.01 16.85
CA VAL A 388 11.35 -11.50 17.53
C VAL A 388 12.09 -12.59 18.32
N ARG A 389 11.40 -13.65 18.75
CA ARG A 389 11.99 -14.79 19.45
C ARG A 389 11.53 -16.07 18.78
N PRO A 390 12.28 -16.69 17.86
CA PRO A 390 11.81 -17.89 17.15
C PRO A 390 11.60 -19.09 18.10
N SER A 391 10.55 -19.88 17.88
CA SER A 391 10.32 -21.14 18.61
C SER A 391 11.15 -22.30 18.04
N LYS A 392 11.44 -23.30 18.87
CA LYS A 392 12.19 -24.51 18.48
C LYS A 392 11.31 -25.52 17.77
N ASP A 393 10.11 -25.75 18.29
CA ASP A 393 9.13 -26.70 17.78
C ASP A 393 7.68 -26.16 17.87
N MET A 394 6.72 -26.96 17.40
CA MET A 394 5.30 -26.59 17.38
C MET A 394 4.66 -26.53 18.77
N GLY A 395 5.15 -27.30 19.74
CA GLY A 395 4.66 -27.27 21.11
C GLY A 395 5.03 -25.94 21.79
N GLU A 396 6.31 -25.54 21.67
CA GLU A 396 6.77 -24.24 22.16
C GLU A 396 6.07 -23.09 21.44
N LEU A 397 5.81 -23.20 20.14
CA LEU A 397 5.02 -22.20 19.40
C LEU A 397 3.60 -22.08 19.95
N CYS A 398 2.93 -23.19 20.26
CA CYS A 398 1.57 -23.20 20.81
C CYS A 398 1.51 -22.46 22.15
N THR A 399 2.34 -22.88 23.12
CA THR A 399 2.38 -22.27 24.46
C THR A 399 2.71 -20.78 24.39
N ARG A 400 3.61 -20.38 23.49
CA ARG A 400 3.93 -18.96 23.34
C ARG A 400 2.80 -18.17 22.72
N LEU A 401 2.11 -18.71 21.72
CA LEU A 401 0.92 -18.05 21.17
C LEU A 401 -0.14 -17.85 22.26
N GLU A 402 -0.41 -18.85 23.10
CA GLU A 402 -1.36 -18.75 24.23
C GLU A 402 -0.98 -17.60 25.19
N VAL A 403 0.30 -17.50 25.56
CA VAL A 403 0.81 -16.42 26.42
C VAL A 403 0.66 -15.05 25.75
N GLU A 404 1.07 -14.95 24.48
CA GLU A 404 1.03 -13.68 23.76
C GLU A 404 -0.41 -13.20 23.52
N PHE A 405 -1.33 -14.12 23.19
CA PHE A 405 -2.76 -13.79 23.06
C PHE A 405 -3.39 -13.35 24.39
N SER A 406 -3.02 -14.01 25.49
CA SER A 406 -3.50 -13.64 26.84
C SER A 406 -2.98 -12.27 27.28
N SER A 407 -1.85 -11.82 26.74
CA SER A 407 -1.27 -10.50 27.01
C SER A 407 -1.87 -9.37 26.15
N ILE A 408 -2.85 -9.67 25.29
CA ILE A 408 -3.53 -8.65 24.49
C ILE A 408 -4.52 -7.88 25.37
N GLU A 409 -4.12 -6.67 25.73
CA GLU A 409 -4.94 -5.72 26.46
C GLU A 409 -5.91 -4.95 25.55
N SER A 410 -6.94 -4.36 26.16
CA SER A 410 -7.90 -3.46 25.51
C SER A 410 -7.23 -2.31 24.73
N SER A 411 -6.10 -1.79 25.21
CA SER A 411 -5.33 -0.75 24.51
C SER A 411 -4.93 -1.14 23.07
N HIS A 412 -4.62 -2.42 22.82
CA HIS A 412 -4.28 -2.95 21.50
C HIS A 412 -5.51 -2.96 20.58
N TRP A 413 -6.65 -3.44 21.08
CA TRP A 413 -7.92 -3.44 20.35
C TRP A 413 -8.36 -2.02 20.01
N LEU A 414 -8.29 -1.09 20.96
CA LEU A 414 -8.68 0.30 20.74
C LEU A 414 -7.74 1.02 19.77
N GLY A 415 -6.44 0.68 19.77
CA GLY A 415 -5.48 1.19 18.78
C GLY A 415 -5.78 0.68 17.38
N ALA A 416 -6.08 -0.62 17.25
CA ALA A 416 -6.49 -1.24 16.00
C ALA A 416 -7.83 -0.68 15.48
N TYR A 417 -8.80 -0.49 16.38
CA TYR A 417 -10.11 0.04 16.06
C TYR A 417 -10.05 1.48 15.55
N ARG A 418 -9.33 2.38 16.25
CA ARG A 418 -9.12 3.76 15.78
C ARG A 418 -8.40 3.83 14.43
N LYS A 419 -7.49 2.89 14.18
CA LYS A 419 -6.84 2.79 12.86
C LYS A 419 -7.85 2.43 11.78
N ALA A 420 -8.72 1.44 12.01
CA ALA A 420 -9.79 1.09 11.07
C ALA A 420 -10.74 2.28 10.83
N GLN A 421 -11.12 3.01 11.89
CA GLN A 421 -11.95 4.22 11.77
C GLN A 421 -11.32 5.29 10.87
N SER A 422 -10.00 5.48 10.94
CA SER A 422 -9.34 6.43 10.02
C SER A 422 -9.44 6.03 8.54
N PHE A 423 -9.49 4.73 8.25
CA PHE A 423 -9.73 4.24 6.89
C PHE A 423 -11.21 4.33 6.51
N GLU A 424 -12.14 4.06 7.45
CA GLU A 424 -13.57 4.26 7.24
C GLU A 424 -13.87 5.71 6.82
N ASP A 425 -13.32 6.68 7.54
CA ASP A 425 -13.52 8.11 7.27
C ASP A 425 -12.89 8.53 5.93
N MET A 426 -11.67 8.04 5.64
CA MET A 426 -11.00 8.28 4.36
C MET A 426 -11.81 7.74 3.18
N TYR A 427 -12.27 6.49 3.26
CA TYR A 427 -12.99 5.85 2.17
C TYR A 427 -14.40 6.41 2.00
N PHE A 428 -15.04 6.84 3.08
CA PHE A 428 -16.37 7.45 3.00
C PHE A 428 -16.31 8.86 2.40
N SER A 429 -15.32 9.67 2.80
CA SER A 429 -15.14 11.04 2.26
C SER A 429 -14.72 11.07 0.79
N THR A 430 -14.00 10.05 0.32
CA THR A 430 -13.52 9.95 -1.08
C THR A 430 -14.45 9.10 -1.96
N ALA A 431 -15.59 8.64 -1.44
CA ALA A 431 -16.48 7.74 -2.16
C ALA A 431 -17.08 8.36 -3.45
N GLU A 432 -17.37 9.66 -3.43
CA GLU A 432 -17.86 10.42 -4.59
C GLU A 432 -16.72 10.65 -5.61
N ASP A 433 -15.53 11.05 -5.14
CA ASP A 433 -14.36 11.30 -5.99
C ASP A 433 -13.87 10.03 -6.72
N ALA A 434 -14.06 8.86 -6.12
CA ALA A 434 -13.72 7.58 -6.73
C ALA A 434 -14.56 7.25 -7.98
N LEU A 435 -15.79 7.80 -8.10
CA LEU A 435 -16.66 7.59 -9.27
C LEU A 435 -16.26 8.49 -10.45
N LEU A 436 -15.69 9.67 -10.18
CA LEU A 436 -15.26 10.64 -11.20
C LEU A 436 -14.01 10.20 -11.98
N GLY A 437 -13.35 9.13 -11.55
CA GLY A 437 -12.20 8.55 -12.25
C GLY A 437 -12.56 7.73 -13.48
N ASP A 438 -13.76 7.11 -13.51
CA ASP A 438 -14.22 6.25 -14.61
C ASP A 438 -14.90 7.05 -15.73
N GLU A 439 -15.66 8.11 -15.42
CA GLU A 439 -16.39 8.89 -16.43
C GLU A 439 -15.49 9.66 -17.40
N ALA A 440 -14.22 9.91 -17.05
CA ALA A 440 -13.25 10.50 -17.97
C ALA A 440 -12.74 9.53 -19.04
N SER A 441 -13.06 8.23 -18.94
CA SER A 441 -12.62 7.20 -19.89
C SER A 441 -13.73 6.73 -20.85
N ASP A 442 -14.99 6.86 -20.46
CA ASP A 442 -16.13 6.42 -21.29
C ASP A 442 -16.55 7.47 -22.33
N ALA A 443 -16.17 8.74 -22.17
CA ALA A 443 -16.49 9.79 -23.14
C ALA A 443 -15.79 9.64 -24.50
N ASP A 444 -14.78 8.76 -24.63
CA ASP A 444 -14.06 8.50 -25.89
C ASP A 444 -14.40 7.14 -26.51
N SER A 445 -15.23 6.32 -25.84
CA SER A 445 -15.65 4.99 -26.34
C SER A 445 -16.85 5.06 -27.28
N ASP A 446 -17.65 6.13 -27.24
CA ASP A 446 -18.89 6.24 -28.01
C ASP A 446 -18.69 6.75 -29.46
N LEU A 447 -17.46 7.08 -29.86
CA LEU A 447 -17.14 7.52 -31.23
C LEU A 447 -16.62 6.41 -32.17
N LEU A 448 -16.55 5.15 -31.72
CA LEU A 448 -16.08 4.03 -32.55
C LEU A 448 -17.15 2.98 -32.86
N ARG A 449 -18.44 3.27 -32.63
CA ARG A 449 -19.57 2.37 -32.95
C ARG A 449 -20.43 2.79 -34.15
N GLU A 450 -19.92 3.69 -34.99
CA GLU A 450 -20.52 4.04 -36.28
C GLU A 450 -19.46 4.04 -37.40
N SER A 451 -18.99 2.87 -37.86
CA SER A 451 -18.39 2.74 -39.22
C SER A 451 -18.18 1.30 -39.72
N CYS A 452 -19.05 0.35 -39.35
CA CYS A 452 -19.07 -0.96 -40.02
C CYS A 452 -20.51 -1.34 -40.40
N ASP A 453 -21.03 -0.59 -41.36
CA ASP A 453 -22.10 -1.02 -42.28
C ASP A 453 -22.05 -0.09 -43.48
N SER A 454 -21.30 -0.48 -44.53
CA SER A 454 -21.51 -0.11 -45.94
C SER A 454 -20.43 -0.79 -46.81
N GLU A 455 -20.92 -1.64 -47.71
CA GLU A 455 -20.28 -2.30 -48.88
C GLU A 455 -19.43 -3.56 -48.67
#